data_AF-X6KZE2-F1
#
_entry.id   AF-X6KZE2-F1
#
_cell.length_a   1.000
_cell.length_b   1.000
_cell.length_c   1.000
_cell.angle_alpha   90.00
_cell.angle_beta   90.00
_cell.angle_gamma   90.00
#
_symmetry.space_group_name_H-M   'P 1'
#
loop_
_entity.id
_entity.type
_entity.pdbx_description
1 polymer ?
#
loop_
_entity_poly.entity_id
_entity_poly.type
_entity_poly.pdbx_seq_one_letter_code
_entity_poly.pdbx_strand_id
1 'polypeptide(L)'
;MGRFVRDERGTVSLEFVLIAPLLMALLFGIVSLGYYMGVSHSVRQLASGAARASVPGLDQAERRSLAEAYLAQAGTNYPLLTPASVAPQIAFETGPSAISVAVVYTVDGSLLDVANSLLKLNLSSIDASAYLAY
;
A
#
# COMPACT_ATOMS: atom_id res chain seq x y z
N MET A 1 -9.70 64.23 -12.12
CA MET A 1 -8.64 63.53 -11.35
C MET A 1 -9.07 62.09 -11.16
N GLY A 2 -8.49 61.15 -11.92
CA GLY A 2 -8.85 59.73 -11.88
C GLY A 2 -8.19 59.05 -10.67
N ARG A 3 -9.00 58.46 -9.80
CA ARG A 3 -8.52 57.72 -8.62
C ARG A 3 -8.12 56.31 -9.08
N PHE A 4 -6.83 56.03 -9.15
CA PHE A 4 -6.30 54.68 -9.33
C PHE A 4 -6.65 53.89 -8.06
N VAL A 5 -7.62 53.00 -8.14
CA VAL A 5 -7.88 52.04 -7.07
C VAL A 5 -6.71 51.06 -7.10
N ARG A 6 -5.82 51.14 -6.11
CA ARG A 6 -4.80 50.12 -5.87
C ARG A 6 -5.54 48.84 -5.47
N ASP A 7 -5.71 47.94 -6.43
CA ASP A 7 -6.31 46.64 -6.18
C ASP A 7 -5.24 45.69 -5.62
N GLU A 8 -5.10 45.66 -4.31
CA GLU A 8 -4.14 44.78 -3.60
C GLU A 8 -4.51 43.29 -3.72
N ARG A 9 -5.74 42.96 -4.16
CA ARG A 9 -6.20 41.56 -4.32
C ARG A 9 -5.51 40.85 -5.49
N GLY A 10 -5.08 41.59 -6.50
CA GLY A 10 -4.31 41.07 -7.63
C GLY A 10 -2.88 40.67 -7.23
N THR A 11 -2.26 41.42 -6.31
CA THR A 11 -0.89 41.16 -5.82
C THR A 11 -0.84 39.89 -4.95
N VAL A 12 -1.79 39.72 -4.03
CA VAL A 12 -1.86 38.51 -3.16
C VAL A 12 -2.09 37.23 -3.98
N SER A 13 -2.88 37.33 -5.06
CA SER A 13 -3.12 36.20 -5.96
C SER A 13 -1.84 35.77 -6.70
N LEU A 14 -0.97 36.74 -7.06
CA LEU A 14 0.31 36.47 -7.74
C LEU A 14 1.33 35.80 -6.81
N GLU A 15 1.37 36.19 -5.53
CA GLU A 15 2.24 35.55 -4.52
C GLU A 15 1.82 34.10 -4.25
N PHE A 16 0.52 33.83 -4.17
CA PHE A 16 0.00 32.48 -3.98
C PHE A 16 0.28 31.58 -5.19
N VAL A 17 0.21 32.10 -6.42
CA VAL A 17 0.52 31.32 -7.64
C VAL A 17 1.96 30.77 -7.64
N LEU A 18 2.90 31.43 -6.95
CA LEU A 18 4.28 30.93 -6.83
C LEU A 18 4.43 29.85 -5.76
N ILE A 19 3.71 29.97 -4.64
CA ILE A 19 3.86 29.07 -3.48
C ILE A 19 2.92 27.86 -3.58
N ALA A 20 1.73 28.03 -4.15
CA ALA A 20 0.73 26.97 -4.26
C ALA A 20 1.21 25.71 -4.98
N PRO A 21 1.98 25.77 -6.09
CA PRO A 21 2.52 24.57 -6.73
C PRO A 21 3.44 23.77 -5.81
N LEU A 22 4.27 24.45 -5.02
CA LEU A 22 5.16 23.81 -4.05
C LEU A 22 4.37 23.16 -2.92
N LEU A 23 3.38 23.86 -2.36
CA LEU A 23 2.52 23.32 -1.31
C LEU A 23 1.70 22.13 -1.81
N MET A 24 1.20 22.18 -3.05
CA MET A 24 0.46 21.08 -3.65
C MET A 24 1.36 19.87 -3.89
N ALA A 25 2.60 20.08 -4.37
CA ALA A 25 3.58 19.01 -4.52
C ALA A 25 3.94 18.38 -3.17
N LEU A 26 4.12 19.18 -2.13
CA LEU A 26 4.39 18.70 -0.77
C LEU A 26 3.22 17.91 -0.21
N LEU A 27 1.99 18.42 -0.33
CA LEU A 27 0.77 17.74 0.09
C LEU A 27 0.62 16.40 -0.62
N PHE A 28 0.80 16.39 -1.95
CA PHE A 28 0.75 15.18 -2.75
C PHE A 28 1.80 14.15 -2.30
N GLY A 29 3.02 14.60 -2.00
CA GLY A 29 4.09 13.76 -1.46
C GLY A 29 3.72 13.15 -0.11
N ILE A 30 3.17 13.94 0.82
CA ILE A 30 2.73 13.48 2.15
C ILE A 30 1.64 12.40 2.01
N VAL A 31 0.61 12.66 1.18
CA VAL A 31 -0.49 11.71 0.96
C VAL A 31 0.03 10.43 0.32
N SER A 32 0.89 10.53 -0.70
CA SER A 32 1.48 9.38 -1.39
C SER A 32 2.31 8.51 -0.44
N LEU A 33 3.14 9.15 0.41
CA LEU A 33 3.94 8.45 1.41
C LEU A 33 3.07 7.78 2.48
N GLY A 34 2.04 8.47 2.96
CA GLY A 34 1.08 7.91 3.91
C GLY A 34 0.34 6.71 3.34
N TYR A 35 -0.10 6.80 2.09
CA TYR A 35 -0.75 5.70 1.39
C TYR A 35 0.19 4.51 1.20
N TYR A 36 1.44 4.73 0.78
CA TYR A 36 2.47 3.67 0.69
C TYR A 36 2.67 2.94 2.02
N MET A 37 2.82 3.69 3.11
CA MET A 37 2.99 3.12 4.45
C MET A 37 1.77 2.32 4.89
N GLY A 38 0.57 2.83 4.61
CA GLY A 38 -0.70 2.16 4.89
C GLY A 38 -0.82 0.83 4.15
N VAL A 39 -0.64 0.83 2.83
CA VAL A 39 -0.65 -0.39 2.00
C VAL A 39 0.42 -1.37 2.50
N SER A 40 1.65 -0.91 2.70
CA SER A 40 2.75 -1.76 3.19
C SER A 40 2.43 -2.43 4.53
N HIS A 41 1.77 -1.72 5.44
CA HIS A 41 1.33 -2.29 6.70
C HIS A 41 0.23 -3.32 6.50
N SER A 42 -0.77 -3.02 5.67
CA SER A 42 -1.85 -3.95 5.33
C SER A 42 -1.34 -5.24 4.69
N VAL A 43 -0.40 -5.17 3.74
CA VAL A 43 0.20 -6.36 3.09
C VAL A 43 0.94 -7.23 4.11
N ARG A 44 1.71 -6.62 5.02
CA ARG A 44 2.37 -7.36 6.13
C ARG A 44 1.39 -8.00 7.08
N GLN A 45 0.33 -7.27 7.47
CA GLN A 45 -0.70 -7.80 8.35
C GLN A 45 -1.45 -8.96 7.70
N LEU A 46 -1.74 -8.87 6.39
CA LEU A 46 -2.37 -9.92 5.61
C LEU A 46 -1.52 -11.20 5.57
N ALA A 47 -0.24 -11.08 5.24
CA ALA A 47 0.69 -12.21 5.25
C ALA A 47 0.78 -12.88 6.63
N SER A 48 0.93 -12.08 7.69
CA SER A 48 0.98 -12.57 9.07
C SER A 48 -0.35 -13.19 9.54
N GLY A 49 -1.48 -12.61 9.13
CA GLY A 49 -2.81 -13.14 9.40
C GLY A 49 -3.02 -14.50 8.74
N ALA A 50 -2.61 -14.65 7.48
CA ALA A 50 -2.70 -15.91 6.75
C ALA A 50 -1.81 -17.01 7.37
N ALA A 51 -0.55 -16.67 7.74
CA ALA A 51 0.34 -17.60 8.42
C ALA A 51 -0.28 -18.08 9.77
N ARG A 52 -0.81 -17.15 10.57
CA ARG A 52 -1.50 -17.49 11.84
C ARG A 52 -2.78 -18.30 11.63
N ALA A 53 -3.57 -17.98 10.62
CA ALA A 53 -4.82 -18.70 10.31
C ALA A 53 -4.56 -20.16 9.91
N SER A 54 -3.38 -20.46 9.35
CA SER A 54 -2.99 -21.82 8.98
C SER A 54 -2.66 -22.72 10.17
N VAL A 55 -2.27 -22.16 11.33
CA VAL A 55 -1.75 -22.91 12.49
C VAL A 55 -2.58 -24.12 12.93
N PRO A 56 -3.93 -24.04 12.97
CA PRO A 56 -4.77 -25.16 13.41
C PRO A 56 -4.79 -26.37 12.46
N GLY A 57 -4.30 -26.23 11.21
CA GLY A 57 -4.37 -27.31 10.23
C GLY A 57 -3.53 -28.54 10.63
N LEU A 58 -4.08 -29.73 10.41
CA LEU A 58 -3.46 -30.99 10.82
C LEU A 58 -2.38 -31.45 9.84
N ASP A 59 -2.50 -31.05 8.57
CA ASP A 59 -1.52 -31.33 7.52
C ASP A 59 -1.25 -30.11 6.62
N GLN A 60 -0.31 -30.26 5.69
CA GLN A 60 0.09 -29.19 4.77
C GLN A 60 -1.04 -28.71 3.86
N ALA A 61 -1.95 -29.62 3.46
CA ALA A 61 -3.06 -29.29 2.56
C ALA A 61 -4.10 -28.44 3.30
N GLU A 62 -4.45 -28.83 4.53
CA GLU A 62 -5.37 -28.07 5.37
C GLU A 62 -4.79 -26.70 5.74
N ARG A 63 -3.50 -26.66 6.10
CA ARG A 63 -2.78 -25.39 6.38
C ARG A 63 -2.81 -24.43 5.19
N ARG A 64 -2.58 -24.95 3.98
CA ARG A 64 -2.65 -24.14 2.76
C ARG A 64 -4.08 -23.63 2.55
N SER A 65 -5.08 -24.50 2.66
CA SER A 65 -6.49 -24.12 2.49
C SER A 65 -6.92 -23.02 3.47
N LEU A 66 -6.49 -23.10 4.74
CA LEU A 66 -6.80 -22.08 5.76
C LEU A 66 -6.11 -20.75 5.47
N ALA A 67 -4.83 -20.77 5.05
CA ALA A 67 -4.11 -19.57 4.64
C ALA A 67 -4.76 -18.92 3.41
N GLU A 68 -5.13 -19.69 2.40
CA GLU A 68 -5.81 -19.22 1.18
C GLU A 68 -7.19 -18.63 1.51
N ALA A 69 -7.96 -19.27 2.38
CA ALA A 69 -9.26 -18.75 2.82
C ALA A 69 -9.15 -17.41 3.57
N TYR A 70 -8.06 -17.21 4.31
CA TYR A 70 -7.76 -15.91 4.94
C TYR A 70 -7.35 -14.86 3.90
N LEU A 71 -6.48 -15.23 2.96
CA LEU A 71 -6.00 -14.35 1.89
C LEU A 71 -7.15 -13.88 0.97
N ALA A 72 -8.14 -14.73 0.72
CA ALA A 72 -9.33 -14.39 -0.06
C ALA A 72 -10.16 -13.25 0.56
N GLN A 73 -9.99 -12.98 1.86
CA GLN A 73 -10.67 -11.90 2.59
C GLN A 73 -9.86 -10.59 2.61
N ALA A 74 -8.76 -10.50 1.85
CA ALA A 74 -7.88 -9.33 1.83
C ALA A 74 -8.63 -8.00 1.64
N GLY A 75 -9.50 -7.92 0.63
CA GLY A 75 -10.26 -6.69 0.35
C GLY A 75 -11.30 -6.33 1.41
N THR A 76 -11.77 -7.29 2.20
CA THR A 76 -12.71 -7.06 3.30
C THR A 76 -11.99 -6.58 4.55
N ASN A 77 -10.86 -7.21 4.88
CA ASN A 77 -10.14 -6.94 6.13
C ASN A 77 -9.13 -5.78 6.01
N TYR A 78 -8.71 -5.45 4.78
CA TYR A 78 -7.71 -4.41 4.51
C TYR A 78 -8.20 -3.46 3.41
N PRO A 79 -8.96 -2.40 3.77
CA PRO A 79 -9.63 -1.53 2.81
C PRO A 79 -8.71 -0.78 1.83
N LEU A 80 -7.42 -0.67 2.14
CA LEU A 80 -6.43 -0.04 1.26
C LEU A 80 -5.92 -0.98 0.15
N LEU A 81 -6.22 -2.28 0.25
CA LEU A 81 -5.78 -3.29 -0.71
C LEU A 81 -6.88 -3.54 -1.76
N THR A 82 -6.49 -3.50 -3.03
CA THR A 82 -7.33 -4.00 -4.12
C THR A 82 -7.09 -5.49 -4.28
N PRO A 83 -8.11 -6.37 -4.16
CA PRO A 83 -7.92 -7.82 -4.25
C PRO A 83 -7.22 -8.29 -5.53
N ALA A 84 -7.49 -7.66 -6.67
CA ALA A 84 -6.88 -7.99 -7.95
C ALA A 84 -5.36 -7.67 -8.01
N SER A 85 -4.86 -6.83 -7.11
CA SER A 85 -3.44 -6.44 -7.04
C SER A 85 -2.65 -7.28 -6.04
N VAL A 86 -3.30 -8.22 -5.33
CA VAL A 86 -2.68 -9.09 -4.33
C VAL A 86 -2.28 -10.42 -4.98
N ALA A 87 -0.99 -10.72 -5.00
CA ALA A 87 -0.44 -11.99 -5.48
C ALA A 87 0.20 -12.76 -4.31
N PRO A 88 -0.53 -13.70 -3.68
CA PRO A 88 0.00 -14.49 -2.58
C PRO A 88 0.89 -15.65 -3.06
N GLN A 89 1.86 -16.01 -2.24
CA GLN A 89 2.72 -17.17 -2.39
C GLN A 89 2.86 -17.90 -1.05
N ILE A 90 2.51 -19.18 -1.02
CA ILE A 90 2.57 -20.01 0.20
C ILE A 90 3.60 -21.11 0.00
N ALA A 91 4.65 -21.05 0.80
CA ALA A 91 5.69 -22.06 0.87
C ALA A 91 5.67 -22.77 2.22
N PHE A 92 6.09 -24.03 2.21
CA PHE A 92 6.30 -24.82 3.41
C PHE A 92 7.75 -25.27 3.42
N GLU A 93 8.37 -25.24 4.59
CA GLU A 93 9.75 -25.66 4.71
C GLU A 93 9.86 -27.15 5.04
N THR A 94 10.88 -27.80 4.46
CA THR A 94 11.16 -29.23 4.63
C THR A 94 11.86 -29.56 5.96
N GLY A 95 12.14 -28.54 6.80
CA GLY A 95 12.82 -28.64 8.09
C GLY A 95 11.83 -28.75 9.27
N PRO A 96 12.03 -28.02 10.39
CA PRO A 96 10.99 -27.94 11.42
C PRO A 96 9.69 -27.46 10.77
N SER A 97 8.56 -28.04 11.17
CA SER A 97 7.27 -27.80 10.52
C SER A 97 6.95 -26.30 10.55
N ALA A 98 7.03 -25.66 9.38
CA ALA A 98 6.88 -24.22 9.26
C ALA A 98 6.19 -23.84 7.95
N ILE A 99 5.47 -22.72 8.02
CA ILE A 99 4.81 -22.09 6.88
C ILE A 99 5.40 -20.70 6.66
N SER A 100 5.63 -20.37 5.40
CA SER A 100 5.99 -19.02 4.95
C SER A 100 4.93 -18.52 3.99
N VAL A 101 4.31 -17.40 4.35
CA VAL A 101 3.33 -16.71 3.49
C VAL A 101 3.96 -15.42 3.01
N ALA A 102 4.24 -15.34 1.72
CA ALA A 102 4.63 -14.11 1.05
C ALA A 102 3.43 -13.51 0.30
N VAL A 103 3.35 -12.20 0.28
CA VAL A 103 2.33 -11.44 -0.45
C VAL A 103 3.04 -10.34 -1.21
N VAL A 104 2.87 -10.35 -2.52
CA VAL A 104 3.30 -9.29 -3.44
C VAL A 104 2.09 -8.46 -3.78
N TYR A 105 2.19 -7.14 -3.63
CA TYR A 105 1.13 -6.20 -4.00
C TYR A 105 1.59 -5.31 -5.14
N THR A 106 0.91 -5.35 -6.29
CA THR A 106 1.23 -4.48 -7.43
C THR A 106 0.65 -3.08 -7.21
N VAL A 107 1.45 -2.06 -7.52
CA VAL A 107 1.01 -0.66 -7.31
C VAL A 107 0.32 -0.05 -8.53
N ASP A 108 0.27 -0.78 -9.64
CA ASP A 108 -0.31 -0.35 -10.93
C ASP A 108 -1.76 0.11 -10.77
N GLY A 109 -2.11 1.25 -11.37
CA GLY A 109 -3.46 1.81 -11.31
C GLY A 109 -3.89 2.36 -9.94
N SER A 110 -2.99 2.40 -8.94
CA SER A 110 -3.24 3.03 -7.64
C SER A 110 -2.73 4.48 -7.58
N LEU A 111 -3.01 5.19 -6.47
CA LEU A 111 -2.43 6.51 -6.22
C LEU A 111 -0.88 6.49 -6.26
N LEU A 112 -0.26 5.36 -5.90
CA LEU A 112 1.19 5.20 -5.96
C LEU A 112 1.71 5.17 -7.38
N ASP A 113 0.94 4.67 -8.36
CA ASP A 113 1.33 4.67 -9.77
C ASP A 113 1.41 6.11 -10.31
N VAL A 114 0.43 6.94 -9.95
CA VAL A 114 0.44 8.38 -10.25
C VAL A 114 1.65 9.06 -9.62
N ALA A 115 1.94 8.77 -8.35
CA ALA A 115 3.11 9.31 -7.67
C ALA A 115 4.43 8.81 -8.28
N ASN A 116 4.48 7.55 -8.71
CA ASN A 116 5.62 6.91 -9.34
C ASN A 116 5.95 7.59 -10.68
N SER A 117 4.94 7.91 -11.48
CA SER A 117 5.09 8.64 -12.74
C SER A 117 5.56 10.08 -12.52
N LEU A 118 4.96 10.79 -11.56
CA LEU A 118 5.29 12.18 -11.26
C LEU A 118 6.71 12.34 -10.69
N LEU A 119 7.09 11.46 -9.75
CA LEU A 119 8.32 11.56 -8.97
C LEU A 119 9.43 10.61 -9.45
N LYS A 120 9.18 9.80 -10.49
CA LYS A 120 10.11 8.82 -11.08
C LYS A 120 10.70 7.85 -10.05
N LEU A 121 9.85 7.29 -9.19
CA LEU A 121 10.28 6.46 -8.05
C LEU A 121 10.70 5.03 -8.44
N ASN A 122 10.29 4.54 -9.61
CA ASN A 122 10.47 3.16 -10.09
C ASN A 122 9.93 2.09 -9.12
N LEU A 123 8.81 2.37 -8.44
CA LEU A 123 8.10 1.42 -7.58
C LEU A 123 7.15 0.56 -8.42
N SER A 124 7.33 -0.76 -8.42
CA SER A 124 6.46 -1.71 -9.14
C SER A 124 5.62 -2.61 -8.21
N SER A 125 6.16 -2.95 -7.04
CA SER A 125 5.45 -3.77 -6.05
C SER A 125 5.82 -3.42 -4.61
N ILE A 126 4.98 -3.89 -3.69
CA ILE A 126 5.21 -3.91 -2.25
C ILE A 126 5.14 -5.35 -1.79
N ASP A 127 6.24 -5.83 -1.23
CA ASP A 127 6.36 -7.23 -0.83
C ASP A 127 6.35 -7.35 0.70
N ALA A 128 5.67 -8.37 1.20
CA ALA A 128 5.76 -8.77 2.59
C ALA A 128 5.83 -10.28 2.72
N SER A 129 6.51 -10.77 3.75
CA SER A 129 6.50 -12.18 4.11
C SER A 129 6.28 -12.35 5.61
N ALA A 130 5.69 -13.48 5.98
CA ALA A 130 5.52 -13.91 7.35
C ALA A 130 5.89 -15.39 7.47
N TYR A 131 6.79 -15.68 8.40
CA TYR A 131 7.23 -17.01 8.75
C TYR A 131 6.62 -17.43 10.08
N LEU A 132 6.15 -18.68 10.18
CA LEU A 132 5.61 -19.23 11.41
C LEU A 132 5.98 -20.72 11.52
N ALA A 133 6.75 -21.05 12.54
CA ALA A 133 7.08 -22.42 12.95
C ALA A 133 6.07 -22.94 13.98
N TYR A 134 5.75 -24.23 13.93
CA TYR A 134 4.74 -24.88 14.76
C TYR A 134 5.14 -26.29 15.20
#